data_AF-A0A1G2LPR6-F1
#
_entry.id   AF-A0A1G2LPR6-F1
#
_cell.length_a   1.000
_cell.length_b   1.000
_cell.length_c   1.000
_cell.angle_alpha   90.00
_cell.angle_beta   90.00
_cell.angle_gamma   90.00
#
_symmetry.space_group_name_H-M   'P 1'
#
loop_
_entity.id
_entity.type
_entity.pdbx_description
1 polymer ?
#
loop_
_entity_poly.entity_id
_entity_poly.type
_entity_poly.pdbx_seq_one_letter_code
_entity_poly.pdbx_strand_id
1 'polypeptide(L)'
;MSSFKKALIILILYMLPGCAIIKNLPDNNTEFRIHPLGMPVYNQTGSPFSESQWNFNFFIIEGAYEEFRACAGIINKDAEERLLKTPIIIIPAEKIDLPGEEAIAFIDLYNMFIRKDFFDAPTLRHEWTHVYLYLSGKYILGDLYHKDPFFKKCYAHN
;
A
#
# COMPACT_ATOMS: atom_id res chain seq x y z
N MET A 1 28.63 -17.28 18.19
CA MET A 1 27.38 -16.56 18.56
C MET A 1 26.28 -17.58 18.84
N SER A 2 25.70 -17.61 20.05
CA SER A 2 24.69 -18.62 20.41
C SER A 2 23.38 -18.45 19.63
N SER A 3 22.67 -19.54 19.37
CA SER A 3 21.37 -19.53 18.66
C SER A 3 20.34 -18.57 19.26
N PHE A 4 20.42 -18.32 20.58
CA PHE A 4 19.55 -17.36 21.27
C PHE A 4 19.79 -15.91 20.81
N LYS A 5 21.05 -15.51 20.61
CA LYS A 5 21.38 -14.17 20.10
C LYS A 5 20.91 -13.98 18.66
N LYS A 6 20.93 -15.03 17.84
CA LYS A 6 20.40 -14.99 16.46
C LYS A 6 18.88 -14.87 16.44
N ALA A 7 18.18 -15.66 17.26
CA ALA A 7 16.72 -15.59 17.38
C ALA A 7 16.24 -14.23 17.90
N LEU A 8 16.95 -13.64 18.87
CA LEU A 8 16.62 -12.33 19.41
C LEU A 8 16.85 -11.20 18.40
N ILE A 9 17.94 -11.24 17.62
CA ILE A 9 18.21 -10.27 16.55
C ILE A 9 17.15 -10.37 15.45
N ILE A 10 16.78 -11.60 15.05
CA ILE A 10 15.71 -11.83 14.09
C ILE A 10 14.39 -11.25 14.61
N LEU A 11 14.02 -11.51 15.86
CA LEU A 11 12.80 -10.99 16.48
C LEU A 11 12.78 -9.44 16.54
N ILE A 12 13.91 -8.82 16.90
CA ILE A 12 14.05 -7.35 16.96
C ILE A 12 13.95 -6.75 15.55
N LEU A 13 14.58 -7.37 14.54
CA LEU A 13 14.45 -6.95 13.14
C LEU A 13 13.00 -7.05 12.62
N TYR A 14 12.22 -8.02 13.12
CA TYR A 14 10.79 -8.12 12.82
C TYR A 14 9.91 -7.11 13.59
N MET A 15 10.36 -6.56 14.72
CA MET A 15 9.58 -5.57 15.49
C MET A 15 9.78 -4.12 15.03
N LEU A 16 10.93 -3.78 14.45
CA LEU A 16 11.23 -2.43 13.97
C LEU A 16 10.29 -1.90 12.86
N PRO A 17 9.85 -2.69 11.85
CA PRO A 17 8.87 -2.19 10.88
C PRO A 17 7.49 -1.94 11.50
N GLY A 18 7.18 -2.56 12.64
CA GLY A 18 5.94 -2.31 13.39
C GLY A 18 5.81 -0.87 13.90
N CYS A 19 6.92 -0.22 14.26
CA CYS A 19 6.90 1.18 14.71
C CYS A 19 6.52 2.15 13.58
N ALA A 20 7.01 1.90 12.35
CA ALA A 20 6.66 2.71 11.19
C ALA A 20 5.19 2.54 10.79
N ILE A 21 4.65 1.32 10.88
CA ILE A 21 3.23 1.05 10.64
C ILE A 21 2.36 1.77 11.68
N ILE A 22 2.64 1.58 12.98
CA ILE A 22 1.83 2.17 14.07
C ILE A 22 1.78 3.69 13.99
N LYS A 23 2.90 4.35 13.65
CA LYS A 23 2.96 5.82 13.52
C LYS A 23 2.03 6.36 12.43
N ASN A 24 1.77 5.57 11.38
CA ASN A 24 1.05 6.02 10.19
C ASN A 24 -0.39 5.50 10.11
N LEU A 25 -0.84 4.71 11.09
CA LEU A 25 -2.22 4.24 11.12
C LEU A 25 -3.19 5.41 11.34
N PRO A 26 -4.36 5.41 10.68
CA PRO A 26 -5.41 6.37 10.93
C PRO A 26 -5.80 6.41 12.40
N ASP A 27 -5.90 7.62 12.95
CA ASP A 27 -6.52 7.89 14.25
C ASP A 27 -7.97 8.35 14.09
N ASN A 28 -8.68 8.57 15.20
CA ASN A 28 -10.08 8.99 15.19
C ASN A 28 -10.33 10.38 14.56
N ASN A 29 -9.29 11.18 14.36
CA ASN A 29 -9.38 12.53 13.80
C ASN A 29 -8.94 12.59 12.33
N THR A 30 -8.57 11.45 11.76
CA THR A 30 -8.08 11.37 10.39
C THR A 30 -9.19 11.68 9.41
N GLU A 31 -8.95 12.61 8.50
CA GLU A 31 -9.90 12.91 7.44
C GLU A 31 -10.03 11.68 6.52
N PHE A 32 -11.26 11.29 6.25
CA PHE A 32 -11.57 10.04 5.59
C PHE A 32 -12.71 10.20 4.59
N ARG A 33 -12.58 9.56 3.42
CA ARG A 33 -13.65 9.43 2.43
C ARG A 33 -13.67 8.04 1.83
N ILE A 34 -14.84 7.64 1.35
CA ILE A 34 -15.01 6.44 0.54
C ILE A 34 -14.99 6.86 -0.94
N HIS A 35 -14.06 6.30 -1.71
CA HIS A 35 -14.07 6.40 -3.18
C HIS A 35 -15.36 5.77 -3.73
N PRO A 36 -15.94 6.24 -4.85
CA PRO A 36 -17.14 5.62 -5.44
C PRO A 36 -17.07 4.11 -5.70
N LEU A 37 -15.87 3.58 -5.93
CA LEU A 37 -15.62 2.13 -6.06
C LEU A 37 -15.65 1.36 -4.72
N GLY A 38 -15.90 2.04 -3.59
CA GLY A 38 -15.95 1.46 -2.25
C GLY A 38 -14.64 1.50 -1.48
N MET A 39 -13.59 2.14 -2.01
CA MET A 39 -12.27 2.16 -1.39
C MET A 39 -12.17 3.15 -0.23
N PRO A 40 -11.76 2.71 0.97
CA PRO A 40 -11.46 3.61 2.08
C PRO A 40 -10.19 4.43 1.77
N VAL A 41 -10.28 5.76 1.81
CA VAL A 41 -9.12 6.66 1.59
C VAL A 41 -8.97 7.62 2.77
N TYR A 42 -7.80 7.56 3.41
CA TYR A 42 -7.45 8.35 4.59
C TYR A 42 -6.38 9.39 4.25
N ASN A 43 -6.59 10.62 4.70
CA ASN A 43 -5.61 11.69 4.66
C ASN A 43 -4.90 11.80 6.02
N GLN A 44 -3.71 11.24 6.10
CA GLN A 44 -2.80 11.27 7.24
C GLN A 44 -1.67 12.29 7.08
N THR A 45 -1.82 13.26 6.18
CA THR A 45 -0.72 14.18 5.83
C THR A 45 -0.46 15.29 6.84
N GLY A 46 -1.26 15.39 7.90
CA GLY A 46 -1.20 16.44 8.93
C GLY A 46 -1.92 17.74 8.56
N SER A 47 -2.44 17.85 7.34
CA SER A 47 -3.24 18.99 6.87
C SER A 47 -4.49 18.50 6.15
N PRO A 48 -5.65 19.17 6.32
CA PRO A 48 -6.87 18.80 5.61
C PRO A 48 -6.71 19.02 4.11
N PHE A 49 -7.34 18.16 3.32
CA PHE A 49 -7.42 18.35 1.88
C PHE A 49 -8.59 19.25 1.49
N SER A 50 -8.38 20.09 0.49
CA SER A 50 -9.49 20.78 -0.18
C SER A 50 -10.33 19.79 -0.98
N GLU A 51 -11.56 20.18 -1.34
CA GLU A 51 -12.41 19.39 -2.26
C GLU A 51 -11.71 19.10 -3.59
N SER A 52 -10.96 20.07 -4.13
CA SER A 52 -10.20 19.88 -5.37
C SER A 52 -9.09 18.83 -5.22
N GLN A 53 -8.41 18.78 -4.08
CA GLN A 53 -7.41 17.76 -3.79
C GLN A 53 -8.05 16.38 -3.65
N TRP A 54 -9.20 16.28 -2.96
CA TRP A 54 -9.95 15.03 -2.89
C TRP A 54 -10.37 14.50 -4.26
N ASN A 55 -10.94 15.36 -5.10
CA ASN A 55 -11.35 14.99 -6.45
C ASN A 55 -10.16 14.54 -7.31
N PHE A 56 -9.02 15.24 -7.20
CA PHE A 56 -7.81 14.87 -7.90
C PHE A 56 -7.25 13.52 -7.46
N ASN A 57 -7.20 13.27 -6.14
CA ASN A 57 -6.76 11.98 -5.60
C ASN A 57 -7.69 10.84 -6.02
N PHE A 58 -9.01 11.07 -6.04
CA PHE A 58 -9.98 10.08 -6.51
C PHE A 58 -9.81 9.77 -8.00
N PHE A 59 -9.59 10.78 -8.82
CA PHE A 59 -9.27 10.60 -10.24
C PHE A 59 -8.01 9.73 -10.44
N ILE A 60 -6.96 9.95 -9.66
CA ILE A 60 -5.74 9.13 -9.69
C ILE A 60 -6.05 7.68 -9.29
N ILE A 61 -6.81 7.48 -8.21
CA ILE A 61 -7.19 6.14 -7.72
C ILE A 61 -7.98 5.38 -8.77
N GLU A 62 -8.98 6.01 -9.38
CA GLU A 62 -9.82 5.41 -10.40
C GLU A 62 -8.99 4.96 -11.61
N GLY A 63 -8.19 5.88 -12.18
CA GLY A 63 -7.34 5.55 -13.34
C GLY A 63 -6.33 4.45 -13.03
N ALA A 64 -5.68 4.51 -11.86
CA ALA A 64 -4.74 3.49 -11.44
C ALA A 64 -5.39 2.11 -11.25
N TYR A 65 -6.62 2.07 -10.72
CA TYR A 65 -7.36 0.82 -10.55
C TYR A 65 -7.80 0.22 -11.89
N GLU A 66 -8.29 1.05 -12.81
CA GLU A 66 -8.67 0.61 -14.16
C GLU A 66 -7.49 0.00 -14.91
N GLU A 67 -6.33 0.66 -14.87
CA GLU A 67 -5.10 0.16 -15.47
C GLU A 67 -4.62 -1.14 -14.80
N PHE A 68 -4.68 -1.21 -13.47
CA PHE A 68 -4.37 -2.43 -12.74
C PHE A 68 -5.30 -3.57 -13.16
N ARG A 69 -6.60 -3.32 -13.27
CA ARG A 69 -7.61 -4.32 -13.70
C ARG A 69 -7.36 -4.79 -15.13
N ALA A 70 -7.07 -3.87 -16.04
CA ALA A 70 -6.71 -4.20 -17.41
C ALA A 70 -5.48 -5.12 -17.47
N CYS A 71 -4.47 -4.87 -16.62
CA CYS A 71 -3.32 -5.75 -16.54
C CYS A 71 -3.62 -7.11 -15.87
N ALA A 72 -4.26 -7.09 -14.71
CA ALA A 72 -4.56 -8.28 -13.91
C ALA A 72 -5.46 -9.25 -14.67
N GLY A 73 -6.36 -8.72 -15.51
CA GLY A 73 -7.38 -9.47 -16.21
C GLY A 73 -8.52 -9.86 -15.26
N ILE A 74 -9.02 -11.09 -15.39
CA ILE A 74 -10.10 -11.58 -14.55
C ILE A 74 -9.58 -11.84 -13.15
N ILE A 75 -10.07 -11.05 -12.18
CA ILE A 75 -9.83 -11.27 -10.75
C ILE A 75 -11.06 -12.00 -10.20
N ASN A 76 -10.83 -12.97 -9.31
CA ASN A 76 -11.91 -13.61 -8.56
C ASN A 76 -12.70 -12.55 -7.75
N LYS A 77 -14.02 -12.63 -7.74
CA LYS A 77 -14.91 -11.64 -7.11
C LYS A 77 -14.56 -11.37 -5.63
N ASP A 78 -14.26 -12.41 -4.85
CA ASP A 78 -13.93 -12.27 -3.43
C ASP A 78 -12.58 -11.55 -3.25
N ALA A 79 -11.62 -11.83 -4.12
CA ALA A 79 -10.33 -11.13 -4.13
C ALA A 79 -10.48 -9.67 -4.56
N GLU A 80 -11.33 -9.40 -5.55
CA GLU A 80 -11.64 -8.04 -6.01
C GLU A 80 -12.32 -7.23 -4.89
N GLU A 81 -13.34 -7.79 -4.24
CA GLU A 81 -14.02 -7.12 -3.13
C GLU A 81 -13.06 -6.82 -1.97
N ARG A 82 -12.14 -7.74 -1.64
CA ARG A 82 -11.13 -7.51 -0.61
C ARG A 82 -10.11 -6.45 -1.03
N LEU A 83 -9.70 -6.44 -2.30
CA LEU A 83 -8.77 -5.43 -2.82
C LEU A 83 -9.39 -4.03 -2.78
N LEU A 84 -10.66 -3.89 -3.14
CA LEU A 84 -11.42 -2.64 -3.03
C LEU A 84 -11.58 -2.19 -1.57
N LYS A 85 -11.61 -3.12 -0.60
CA LYS A 85 -11.72 -2.79 0.83
C LYS A 85 -10.39 -2.47 1.51
N THR A 86 -9.26 -2.71 0.85
CA THR A 86 -7.94 -2.36 1.38
C THR A 86 -7.82 -0.82 1.46
N PRO A 87 -7.66 -0.24 2.66
CA PRO A 87 -7.51 1.20 2.81
C PRO A 87 -6.28 1.76 2.11
N ILE A 88 -6.45 2.93 1.50
CA ILE A 88 -5.38 3.77 1.00
C ILE A 88 -5.13 4.88 2.03
N ILE A 89 -3.92 4.95 2.56
CA ILE A 89 -3.53 5.92 3.58
C ILE A 89 -2.46 6.83 2.97
N ILE A 90 -2.84 8.09 2.76
CA ILE A 90 -1.96 9.11 2.20
C ILE A 90 -1.20 9.76 3.36
N ILE A 91 0.10 9.50 3.43
CA ILE A 91 0.96 9.91 4.53
C ILE A 91 1.84 11.12 4.15
N PRO A 92 2.44 11.82 5.14
CA PRO A 92 3.27 12.99 4.86
C PRO A 92 4.42 12.68 3.89
N ALA A 93 4.96 13.71 3.24
CA ALA A 93 6.12 13.58 2.35
C ALA A 93 7.45 13.36 3.11
N GLU A 94 7.38 13.19 4.43
CA GLU A 94 8.54 12.85 5.24
C GLU A 94 9.04 11.46 4.87
N LYS A 95 10.35 11.25 5.06
CA LYS A 95 10.97 9.95 4.80
C LYS A 95 10.33 8.87 5.68
N ILE A 96 9.99 7.75 5.06
CA ILE A 96 9.58 6.55 5.77
C ILE A 96 10.84 5.72 5.98
N ASP A 97 11.35 5.74 7.20
CA ASP A 97 12.47 4.88 7.59
C ASP A 97 11.93 3.47 7.87
N LEU A 98 12.04 2.58 6.89
CA LEU A 98 11.96 1.14 7.11
C LEU A 98 13.39 0.61 7.38
N PRO A 99 13.56 -0.52 8.10
CA PRO A 99 14.87 -1.07 8.38
C PRO A 99 15.67 -1.35 7.08
N GLY A 100 16.59 -0.44 6.74
CA GLY A 100 17.53 -0.60 5.63
C GLY A 100 17.14 0.07 4.31
N GLU A 101 15.94 0.66 4.17
CA GLU A 101 15.49 1.28 2.91
C GLU A 101 14.59 2.50 3.15
N GLU A 102 14.71 3.49 2.25
CA GLU A 102 13.76 4.61 2.16
C GLU A 102 12.53 4.13 1.36
N ALA A 103 11.39 4.01 2.02
CA ALA A 103 10.16 3.60 1.36
C ALA A 103 9.41 4.82 0.80
N ILE A 104 8.94 4.68 -0.44
CA ILE A 104 8.03 5.62 -1.10
C ILE A 104 6.57 5.30 -0.76
N ALA A 105 6.28 4.01 -0.72
CA ALA A 105 5.04 3.41 -0.30
C ALA A 105 5.34 2.04 0.32
N PHE A 106 4.38 1.49 1.07
CA PHE A 106 4.46 0.14 1.62
C PHE A 106 3.07 -0.41 1.95
N ILE A 107 2.97 -1.73 2.08
CA ILE A 107 1.76 -2.39 2.62
C ILE A 107 2.04 -3.12 3.93
N ASP A 108 1.03 -3.20 4.80
CA ASP A 108 1.01 -4.09 5.97
C ASP A 108 0.09 -5.31 5.76
N LEU A 109 -0.29 -5.58 4.50
CA LEU A 109 -1.27 -6.57 4.01
C LEU A 109 -2.74 -6.22 4.21
N TYR A 110 -3.05 -5.24 5.06
CA TYR A 110 -4.41 -4.78 5.31
C TYR A 110 -4.64 -3.36 4.83
N ASN A 111 -3.57 -2.56 4.72
CA ASN A 111 -3.56 -1.17 4.31
C ASN A 111 -2.42 -0.92 3.31
N MET A 112 -2.60 0.10 2.47
CA MET A 112 -1.57 0.65 1.60
C MET A 112 -1.22 2.04 2.08
N PHE A 113 0.05 2.27 2.39
CA PHE A 113 0.56 3.56 2.84
C PHE A 113 1.37 4.19 1.71
N ILE A 114 0.98 5.38 1.28
CA ILE A 114 1.58 6.06 0.13
C ILE A 114 1.94 7.49 0.52
N ARG A 115 3.20 7.89 0.33
CA ARG A 115 3.59 9.27 0.58
C ARG A 115 2.89 10.21 -0.39
N LYS A 116 2.42 11.35 0.11
CA LYS A 116 1.67 12.32 -0.68
C LYS A 116 2.42 12.84 -1.92
N ASP A 117 3.75 12.90 -1.89
CA ASP A 117 4.60 13.35 -3.00
C ASP A 117 4.81 12.27 -4.09
N PHE A 118 4.38 11.05 -3.82
CA PHE A 118 4.35 9.91 -4.74
C PHE A 118 2.96 9.32 -4.87
N PHE A 119 1.91 10.11 -4.56
CA PHE A 119 0.54 9.69 -4.74
C PHE A 119 0.16 9.77 -6.23
N ASP A 120 0.58 8.76 -6.98
CA ASP A 120 0.39 8.65 -8.42
C ASP A 120 -0.08 7.25 -8.82
N ALA A 121 -0.51 7.13 -10.08
CA ALA A 121 -1.03 5.87 -10.59
C ALA A 121 0.00 4.72 -10.57
N PRO A 122 1.27 4.91 -11.01
CA PRO A 122 2.29 3.88 -10.92
C PRO A 122 2.50 3.31 -9.51
N THR A 123 2.55 4.18 -8.50
CA THR A 123 2.75 3.78 -7.10
C THR A 123 1.54 3.00 -6.58
N LEU A 124 0.32 3.46 -6.86
CA LEU A 124 -0.91 2.73 -6.50
C LEU A 124 -0.97 1.34 -7.14
N ARG A 125 -0.63 1.22 -8.44
CA ARG A 125 -0.58 -0.07 -9.13
C ARG A 125 0.48 -1.00 -8.53
N HIS A 126 1.61 -0.45 -8.11
CA HIS A 126 2.66 -1.20 -7.42
C HIS A 126 2.12 -1.83 -6.14
N GLU A 127 1.52 -1.03 -5.26
CA GLU A 127 1.01 -1.52 -3.98
C GLU A 127 -0.18 -2.49 -4.16
N TRP A 128 -1.10 -2.23 -5.10
CA TRP A 128 -2.16 -3.20 -5.42
C TRP A 128 -1.64 -4.52 -5.96
N THR A 129 -0.51 -4.52 -6.67
CA THR A 129 0.14 -5.76 -7.11
C THR A 129 0.56 -6.60 -5.91
N HIS A 130 1.16 -5.97 -4.89
CA HIS A 130 1.48 -6.66 -3.64
C HIS A 130 0.22 -7.22 -2.96
N VAL A 131 -0.83 -6.41 -2.82
CA VAL A 131 -2.11 -6.82 -2.20
C VAL A 131 -2.73 -8.00 -2.96
N TYR A 132 -2.80 -7.93 -4.29
CA TYR A 132 -3.36 -9.00 -5.11
C TYR A 132 -2.58 -10.32 -4.99
N LEU A 133 -1.24 -10.26 -5.01
CA LEU A 133 -0.41 -11.45 -4.85
C LEU A 133 -0.59 -12.09 -3.47
N TYR A 134 -0.79 -11.29 -2.44
CA TYR A 134 -1.20 -11.77 -1.12
C TYR A 134 -2.59 -12.42 -1.13
N LEU A 135 -3.59 -11.72 -1.66
CA LEU A 135 -4.98 -12.19 -1.69
C LEU A 135 -5.18 -13.45 -2.53
N SER A 136 -4.39 -13.62 -3.59
CA SER A 136 -4.41 -14.81 -4.45
C SER A 136 -3.80 -16.05 -3.79
N GLY A 137 -3.20 -15.91 -2.61
CA GLY A 137 -2.53 -17.00 -1.88
C GLY A 137 -1.20 -17.43 -2.51
N LYS A 138 -0.71 -16.72 -3.53
CA LYS A 138 0.56 -17.04 -4.21
C LYS A 138 1.78 -16.66 -3.38
N TYR A 139 1.71 -15.55 -2.62
CA TYR A 139 2.81 -15.08 -1.76
C TYR A 139 2.31 -14.56 -0.42
N ILE A 140 2.85 -15.12 0.66
CA ILE A 140 2.42 -14.83 2.05
C ILE A 140 2.54 -13.34 2.42
N LEU A 141 3.46 -12.61 1.80
CA LEU A 141 3.72 -11.18 2.08
C LEU A 141 3.56 -10.31 0.84
N GLY A 142 2.76 -10.73 -0.14
CA GLY A 142 2.56 -9.95 -1.37
C GLY A 142 3.80 -9.85 -2.27
N ASP A 143 4.79 -10.71 -2.09
CA ASP A 143 6.06 -10.71 -2.85
C ASP A 143 6.91 -9.44 -2.65
N LEU A 144 7.37 -9.23 -1.41
CA LEU A 144 8.24 -8.13 -0.99
C LEU A 144 9.50 -7.92 -1.85
N TYR A 145 9.96 -8.95 -2.56
CA TYR A 145 11.20 -8.90 -3.35
C TYR A 145 10.93 -8.83 -4.86
N HIS A 146 9.68 -8.59 -5.27
CA HIS A 146 9.27 -8.43 -6.67
C HIS A 146 9.75 -9.56 -7.59
N LYS A 147 9.73 -10.80 -7.10
CA LYS A 147 10.19 -11.99 -7.83
C LYS A 147 9.13 -12.53 -8.78
N ASP A 148 7.86 -12.26 -8.53
CA ASP A 148 6.77 -12.75 -9.35
C ASP A 148 6.74 -12.03 -10.71
N PRO A 149 6.63 -12.77 -11.84
CA PRO A 149 6.49 -12.16 -13.16
C PRO A 149 5.31 -11.19 -13.29
N PHE A 150 4.30 -11.30 -12.42
CA PHE A 150 3.16 -10.39 -12.39
C PHE A 150 3.56 -8.94 -12.07
N PHE A 151 4.64 -8.70 -11.29
CA PHE A 151 5.19 -7.36 -11.13
C PHE A 151 5.67 -6.78 -12.47
N LYS A 152 6.46 -7.55 -13.22
CA LYS A 152 6.90 -7.10 -14.55
C LYS A 152 5.73 -6.87 -15.51
N LYS A 153 4.64 -7.61 -15.34
CA LYS A 153 3.42 -7.44 -16.14
C LYS A 153 2.66 -6.17 -15.78
N CYS A 154 2.40 -5.92 -14.49
CA CYS A 154 1.44 -4.88 -14.06
C CYS A 154 2.05 -3.61 -13.49
N TYR A 155 3.34 -3.63 -13.15
CA TYR A 155 4.07 -2.46 -12.71
C TYR A 155 4.94 -1.86 -13.82
N ALA A 156 5.60 -2.67 -14.68
CA ALA A 156 6.62 -2.21 -15.63
C ALA A 156 6.09 -1.64 -16.96
N HIS A 157 4.84 -1.18 -17.03
CA HIS A 157 4.36 -0.46 -18.21
C HIS A 157 4.91 0.97 -18.20
N ASN A 158 6.00 1.15 -18.94
CA ASN A 158 6.42 2.43 -19.53
C ASN A 158 5.48 2.81 -20.68
#